data_AF-A0A9W6C2T4-F1
#
_entry.id   AF-A0A9W6C2T4-F1
#
_cell.length_a   1.000
_cell.length_b   1.000
_cell.length_c   1.000
_cell.angle_alpha   90.00
_cell.angle_beta   90.00
_cell.angle_gamma   90.00
#
_symmetry.space_group_name_H-M   'P 1'
#
loop_
_entity.id
_entity.type
_entity.pdbx_description
1 polymer ?
#
loop_
_entity_poly.entity_id
_entity_poly.type
_entity_poly.pdbx_seq_one_letter_code
_entity_poly.pdbx_strand_id
1 'polypeptide(L)'
;MTESIHDLGQGFWSIRGDLRIGGVLNVGTQASLVRLGTGRFVMLDSYPLSGAIRDTVMDLTDGGRAVQAVLNLHPFHTLHCAATARDFPDAVLFGSHRHRLRHPDLNWRPEPVEAPEVQDMFADDLTFSLPRGIDYVSRNERVHAGSLLAWHPASRTLHVDDTINLMPVPRLLRGVFPNPRVFLHPTLPQALLPQAGAVRDFRDWLQGLAGLTRDLRWLCAAHSGLREFEPGQFKGELLAAFRRVEDKLAKAEARRGVQAVDLQAGRLRARVLTFGGIVQDLRLDGIDHPLVLGHPDPATYLTDPFRHVGALVGRYANRIAGARIRLSGRVHDLDANEGPNCLHGGTDGASVRLWRITRAAPDAVTLALDFADGEMGFPGAMQALATLSLGDHDGTASFSVALQATATRPTPCNLTHHGYWTLSPDGAADQMLRIDADRYLPVNDALIPLPDAPAPVTGTRFDFRTARPLGDAGLDHCWCLADGHGPLRQGADDRARASGL
;
A
#
# COMPACT_ATOMS: atom_id res chain seq x y z
N MET A 1 -30.84 -12.33 -13.24
CA MET A 1 -30.70 -12.99 -14.54
C MET A 1 -31.53 -14.27 -14.46
N THR A 2 -32.17 -14.72 -15.54
CA THR A 2 -32.72 -16.09 -15.53
C THR A 2 -31.54 -17.06 -15.48
N GLU A 3 -31.65 -18.16 -14.72
CA GLU A 3 -30.58 -19.17 -14.69
C GLU A 3 -30.33 -19.70 -16.11
N SER A 4 -29.07 -19.91 -16.49
CA SER A 4 -28.68 -20.38 -17.82
C SER A 4 -27.41 -21.23 -17.78
N ILE A 5 -27.29 -22.13 -18.75
CA ILE A 5 -26.06 -22.85 -19.07
C ILE A 5 -25.66 -22.51 -20.50
N HIS A 6 -24.38 -22.18 -20.71
CA HIS A 6 -23.83 -21.77 -22.00
C HIS A 6 -22.71 -22.72 -22.41
N ASP A 7 -22.87 -23.42 -23.53
CA ASP A 7 -21.78 -24.16 -24.16
C ASP A 7 -20.85 -23.18 -24.87
N LEU A 8 -19.61 -23.09 -24.39
CA LEU A 8 -18.57 -22.20 -24.93
C LEU A 8 -17.65 -22.92 -25.92
N GLY A 9 -17.98 -24.17 -26.26
CA GLY A 9 -17.23 -25.04 -27.15
C GLY A 9 -16.08 -25.77 -26.45
N GLN A 10 -15.59 -26.81 -27.12
CA GLN A 10 -14.43 -27.60 -26.68
C GLN A 10 -14.57 -28.17 -25.26
N GLY A 11 -15.78 -28.54 -24.86
CA GLY A 11 -16.02 -29.16 -23.55
C GLY A 11 -16.06 -28.19 -22.38
N PHE A 12 -16.31 -26.90 -22.60
CA PHE A 12 -16.45 -25.91 -21.53
C PHE A 12 -17.88 -25.35 -21.48
N TRP A 13 -18.56 -25.50 -20.35
CA TRP A 13 -19.88 -24.91 -20.11
C TRP A 13 -19.84 -23.91 -18.95
N SER A 14 -20.38 -22.71 -19.17
CA SER A 14 -20.57 -21.70 -18.11
C SER A 14 -21.99 -21.79 -17.57
N ILE A 15 -22.12 -22.01 -16.26
CA ILE A 15 -23.39 -22.09 -15.55
C ILE A 15 -23.59 -20.77 -14.80
N ARG A 16 -24.76 -20.15 -14.95
CA ARG A 16 -25.07 -18.86 -14.33
C ARG A 16 -26.45 -18.89 -13.68
N GLY A 17 -26.59 -18.16 -12.59
CA GLY A 17 -27.91 -17.83 -12.08
C GLY A 17 -27.90 -16.78 -10.99
N ASP A 18 -28.96 -16.76 -10.20
CA ASP A 18 -29.29 -15.66 -9.31
C ASP A 18 -28.86 -15.93 -7.87
N LEU A 19 -28.14 -14.97 -7.29
CA LEU A 19 -27.84 -14.95 -5.87
C LEU A 19 -28.35 -13.64 -5.28
N ARG A 20 -29.39 -13.70 -4.44
CA ARG A 20 -29.99 -12.52 -3.83
C ARG A 20 -29.45 -12.30 -2.42
N ILE A 21 -28.69 -11.23 -2.22
CA ILE A 21 -28.26 -10.76 -0.89
C ILE A 21 -29.34 -9.85 -0.31
N GLY A 22 -29.76 -10.12 0.94
CA GLY A 22 -30.76 -9.34 1.65
C GLY A 22 -32.15 -9.34 0.99
N GLY A 23 -32.47 -10.35 0.17
CA GLY A 23 -33.77 -10.51 -0.50
C GLY A 23 -34.01 -9.60 -1.72
N VAL A 24 -33.18 -8.58 -1.93
CA VAL A 24 -33.43 -7.52 -2.94
C VAL A 24 -32.30 -7.39 -3.95
N LEU A 25 -31.03 -7.52 -3.54
CA LEU A 25 -29.89 -7.32 -4.44
C LEU A 25 -29.44 -8.66 -5.04
N ASN A 26 -29.76 -8.87 -6.31
CA ASN A 26 -29.23 -10.00 -7.05
C ASN A 26 -27.81 -9.69 -7.56
N VAL A 27 -26.81 -10.35 -6.98
CA VAL A 27 -25.40 -10.23 -7.35
C VAL A 27 -24.96 -11.28 -8.37
N GLY A 28 -25.82 -12.25 -8.69
CA GLY A 28 -25.49 -13.38 -9.56
C GLY A 28 -24.53 -14.37 -8.89
N THR A 29 -24.52 -15.61 -9.37
CA THR A 29 -23.52 -16.64 -9.03
C THR A 29 -23.18 -17.43 -10.29
N GLN A 30 -22.01 -18.06 -10.31
CA GLN A 30 -21.56 -18.87 -11.44
C GLN A 30 -20.88 -20.16 -10.97
N ALA A 31 -20.83 -21.12 -11.88
CA ALA A 31 -19.86 -22.22 -11.87
C ALA A 31 -19.46 -22.51 -13.32
N SER A 32 -18.51 -23.41 -13.52
CA SER A 32 -18.23 -23.94 -14.86
C SER A 32 -18.03 -25.44 -14.82
N LEU A 33 -18.63 -26.12 -15.79
CA LEU A 33 -18.43 -27.54 -16.00
C LEU A 33 -17.42 -27.71 -17.14
N VAL A 34 -16.35 -28.46 -16.91
CA VAL A 34 -15.30 -28.68 -17.91
C VAL A 34 -15.12 -30.17 -18.14
N ARG A 35 -15.17 -30.60 -19.40
CA ARG A 35 -14.82 -31.96 -19.81
C ARG A 35 -13.32 -32.02 -20.07
N LEU A 36 -12.66 -32.94 -19.37
CA LEU A 36 -11.23 -33.20 -19.45
C LEU A 36 -10.90 -34.10 -20.65
N GLY A 37 -9.64 -34.13 -21.07
CA GLY A 37 -9.16 -35.01 -22.15
C GLY A 37 -9.38 -36.51 -21.86
N THR A 38 -9.51 -36.89 -20.60
CA THR A 38 -9.86 -38.24 -20.13
C THR A 38 -11.32 -38.62 -20.39
N GLY A 39 -12.16 -37.66 -20.78
CA GLY A 39 -13.62 -37.80 -20.90
C GLY A 39 -14.39 -37.61 -19.59
N ARG A 40 -13.69 -37.50 -18.44
CA ARG A 40 -14.25 -37.13 -17.13
C ARG A 40 -14.54 -35.63 -17.08
N PHE A 41 -15.21 -35.18 -16.03
CA PHE A 41 -15.57 -33.78 -15.84
C PHE A 41 -15.03 -33.22 -14.52
N VAL A 42 -14.81 -31.91 -14.51
CA VAL A 42 -14.54 -31.13 -13.30
C VAL A 42 -15.53 -29.97 -13.20
N MET A 43 -16.03 -29.72 -12.00
CA MET A 43 -16.81 -28.51 -11.69
C MET A 43 -15.88 -27.46 -11.09
N LEU A 44 -15.85 -26.27 -11.67
CA LEU A 44 -15.17 -25.09 -11.15
C LEU A 44 -16.18 -24.25 -10.37
N ASP A 45 -15.93 -24.16 -9.07
CA ASP A 45 -16.79 -23.60 -8.01
C ASP A 45 -18.14 -24.31 -7.81
N SER A 46 -18.63 -24.26 -6.58
CA SER A 46 -19.90 -24.89 -6.20
C SER A 46 -21.09 -24.02 -6.57
N TYR A 47 -22.09 -24.65 -7.19
CA TYR A 47 -23.34 -24.01 -7.59
C TYR A 47 -24.52 -24.97 -7.36
N PRO A 48 -25.69 -24.50 -6.88
CA PRO A 48 -26.85 -25.34 -6.66
C PRO A 48 -27.56 -25.61 -7.99
N LEU A 49 -27.63 -26.87 -8.43
CA LEU A 49 -28.25 -27.21 -9.70
C LEU A 49 -29.75 -27.49 -9.55
N SER A 50 -30.58 -26.70 -10.24
CA SER A 50 -32.04 -26.88 -10.28
C SER A 50 -32.62 -26.87 -11.70
N GLY A 51 -33.80 -27.48 -11.85
CA GLY A 51 -34.58 -27.47 -13.10
C GLY A 51 -33.79 -27.93 -14.32
N ALA A 52 -34.04 -27.28 -15.46
CA ALA A 52 -33.44 -27.65 -16.75
C ALA A 52 -31.91 -27.62 -16.78
N ILE A 53 -31.28 -26.77 -15.95
CA ILE A 53 -29.81 -26.73 -15.83
C ILE A 53 -29.30 -28.00 -15.19
N ARG A 54 -29.95 -28.46 -14.11
CA ARG A 54 -29.61 -29.73 -13.49
C ARG A 54 -29.72 -30.87 -14.48
N ASP A 55 -30.85 -30.96 -15.18
CA ASP A 55 -31.09 -32.04 -16.14
C ASP A 55 -29.99 -32.07 -17.21
N THR A 56 -29.64 -30.90 -17.76
CA THR A 56 -28.56 -30.76 -18.74
C THR A 56 -27.20 -31.22 -18.17
N VAL A 57 -26.84 -30.78 -16.96
CA VAL A 57 -25.57 -31.16 -16.34
C VAL A 57 -25.53 -32.66 -16.04
N MET A 58 -26.62 -33.23 -15.55
CA MET A 58 -26.71 -34.66 -15.25
C MET A 58 -26.63 -35.50 -16.51
N ASP A 59 -27.30 -35.10 -17.60
CA ASP A 59 -27.22 -35.79 -18.89
C ASP A 59 -25.79 -35.76 -19.48
N LEU A 60 -25.11 -34.62 -19.38
CA LEU A 60 -23.71 -34.48 -19.82
C LEU A 60 -22.74 -35.36 -19.02
N THR A 61 -23.05 -35.62 -17.75
CA THR A 61 -22.12 -36.20 -16.78
C THR A 61 -22.51 -37.60 -16.33
N ASP A 62 -23.31 -38.32 -17.11
CA ASP A 62 -23.77 -39.68 -16.77
C ASP A 62 -24.45 -39.74 -15.38
N GLY A 63 -25.40 -38.83 -15.16
CA GLY A 63 -26.08 -38.65 -13.88
C GLY A 63 -25.16 -38.15 -12.76
N GLY A 64 -24.15 -37.36 -13.10
CA GLY A 64 -23.15 -36.83 -12.16
C GLY A 64 -21.93 -37.73 -11.94
N ARG A 65 -21.98 -39.02 -12.32
CA ARG A 65 -20.89 -39.99 -12.10
C ARG A 65 -19.61 -39.65 -12.83
N ALA A 66 -19.69 -38.94 -13.95
CA ALA A 66 -18.53 -38.53 -14.74
C ALA A 66 -17.77 -37.35 -14.12
N VAL A 67 -18.36 -36.62 -13.17
CA VAL A 67 -17.68 -35.55 -12.44
C VAL A 67 -16.68 -36.17 -11.47
N GLN A 68 -15.39 -36.02 -11.77
CA GLN A 68 -14.33 -36.58 -10.94
C GLN A 68 -13.91 -35.67 -9.80
N ALA A 69 -14.10 -34.35 -9.94
CA ALA A 69 -13.70 -33.39 -8.93
C ALA A 69 -14.57 -32.12 -8.96
N VAL A 70 -14.68 -31.47 -7.80
CA VAL A 70 -15.19 -30.11 -7.64
C VAL A 70 -14.05 -29.27 -7.09
N LEU A 71 -13.61 -28.26 -7.85
CA LEU A 71 -12.55 -27.34 -7.50
C LEU A 71 -13.17 -26.02 -7.05
N ASN A 72 -13.20 -25.75 -5.75
CA ASN A 72 -13.77 -24.50 -5.21
C ASN A 72 -12.69 -23.41 -5.20
N LEU A 73 -12.59 -22.67 -6.30
CA LEU A 73 -11.50 -21.75 -6.61
C LEU A 73 -11.62 -20.42 -5.84
N HIS A 74 -12.83 -19.99 -5.50
CA HIS A 74 -13.04 -18.76 -4.73
C HIS A 74 -13.31 -19.03 -3.25
N PRO A 75 -12.44 -18.61 -2.32
CA PRO A 75 -12.48 -19.00 -0.91
C PRO A 75 -13.74 -18.54 -0.17
N PHE A 76 -14.47 -17.56 -0.71
CA PHE A 76 -15.68 -17.01 -0.12
C PHE A 76 -16.97 -17.63 -0.67
N HIS A 77 -16.91 -18.44 -1.73
CA HIS A 77 -18.05 -19.14 -2.32
C HIS A 77 -18.37 -20.44 -1.59
N THR A 78 -18.68 -20.33 -0.31
CA THR A 78 -18.96 -21.49 0.54
C THR A 78 -20.43 -21.88 0.60
N LEU A 79 -21.36 -21.01 0.19
CA LEU A 79 -22.80 -21.23 0.42
C LEU A 79 -23.31 -22.54 -0.21
N HIS A 80 -22.76 -22.92 -1.37
CA HIS A 80 -23.31 -23.98 -2.20
C HIS A 80 -22.52 -25.29 -2.15
N CYS A 81 -21.39 -25.35 -1.42
CA CYS A 81 -20.54 -26.54 -1.36
C CYS A 81 -21.30 -27.80 -0.94
N ALA A 82 -22.13 -27.72 0.09
CA ALA A 82 -22.91 -28.86 0.56
C ALA A 82 -23.97 -29.33 -0.45
N ALA A 83 -24.54 -28.42 -1.25
CA ALA A 83 -25.48 -28.78 -2.31
C ALA A 83 -24.76 -29.50 -3.46
N THR A 84 -23.65 -28.94 -3.92
CA THR A 84 -22.84 -29.54 -4.99
C THR A 84 -22.27 -30.90 -4.58
N ALA A 85 -21.85 -31.07 -3.32
CA ALA A 85 -21.40 -32.37 -2.80
C ALA A 85 -22.50 -33.44 -2.79
N ARG A 86 -23.77 -33.06 -2.58
CA ARG A 86 -24.92 -33.97 -2.71
C ARG A 86 -25.22 -34.32 -4.17
N ASP A 87 -24.99 -33.38 -5.07
CA ASP A 87 -25.21 -33.57 -6.51
C ASP A 87 -24.15 -34.49 -7.14
N PHE A 88 -22.92 -34.45 -6.62
CA PHE A 88 -21.79 -35.24 -7.10
C PHE A 88 -21.11 -36.01 -5.95
N PRO A 89 -21.75 -37.05 -5.39
CA PRO A 89 -21.26 -37.74 -4.20
C PRO A 89 -19.93 -38.49 -4.43
N ASP A 90 -19.62 -38.85 -5.68
CA ASP A 90 -18.39 -39.54 -6.06
C ASP A 90 -17.24 -38.59 -6.43
N ALA A 91 -17.51 -37.28 -6.53
CA ALA A 91 -16.51 -36.29 -6.90
C ALA A 91 -15.57 -35.96 -5.73
N VAL A 92 -14.28 -35.84 -6.03
CA VAL A 92 -13.29 -35.38 -5.05
C VAL A 92 -13.47 -33.88 -4.82
N LEU A 93 -13.60 -33.48 -3.55
CA LEU A 93 -13.78 -32.07 -3.18
C LEU A 93 -12.43 -31.42 -2.84
N PHE A 94 -12.04 -30.43 -3.64
CA PHE A 94 -10.94 -29.53 -3.34
C PHE A 94 -11.47 -28.15 -3.01
N GLY A 95 -10.89 -27.53 -1.98
CA GLY A 95 -11.20 -26.17 -1.57
C GLY A 95 -10.06 -25.60 -0.76
N SER A 96 -9.99 -24.27 -0.71
CA SER A 96 -9.05 -23.57 0.17
C SER A 96 -9.28 -23.91 1.65
N HIS A 97 -8.35 -23.51 2.52
CA HIS A 97 -8.51 -23.68 3.96
C HIS A 97 -9.84 -23.12 4.51
N ARG A 98 -10.35 -22.01 3.94
CA ARG A 98 -11.62 -21.41 4.38
C ARG A 98 -12.83 -22.30 4.09
N HIS A 99 -12.85 -23.03 2.98
CA HIS A 99 -13.94 -23.96 2.68
C HIS A 99 -14.06 -25.05 3.75
N ARG A 100 -12.93 -25.62 4.16
CA ARG A 100 -12.85 -26.65 5.20
C ARG A 100 -13.31 -26.13 6.57
N LEU A 101 -12.99 -24.89 6.90
CA LEU A 101 -13.47 -24.26 8.13
C LEU A 101 -14.99 -24.02 8.12
N ARG A 102 -15.57 -23.71 6.95
CA ARG A 102 -17.01 -23.40 6.83
C ARG A 102 -17.89 -24.65 6.70
N HIS A 103 -17.35 -25.74 6.14
CA HIS A 103 -18.03 -27.02 5.98
C HIS A 103 -17.12 -28.18 6.43
N PRO A 104 -16.84 -28.31 7.73
CA PRO A 104 -15.97 -29.36 8.25
C PRO A 104 -16.56 -30.77 8.11
N ASP A 105 -17.86 -30.86 7.81
CA ASP A 105 -18.64 -32.09 7.60
C ASP A 105 -18.46 -32.70 6.19
N LEU A 106 -17.99 -31.91 5.22
CA LEU A 106 -17.74 -32.40 3.87
C LEU A 106 -16.38 -33.12 3.78
N ASN A 107 -16.30 -34.13 2.92
CA ASN A 107 -15.11 -34.95 2.72
C ASN A 107 -14.07 -34.24 1.82
N TRP A 108 -13.46 -33.18 2.33
CA TRP A 108 -12.43 -32.41 1.64
C TRP A 108 -11.12 -33.19 1.55
N ARG A 109 -10.39 -33.00 0.45
CA ARG A 109 -8.98 -33.36 0.40
C ARG A 109 -8.15 -32.46 1.34
N PRO A 110 -7.09 -33.01 1.97
CA PRO A 110 -6.22 -32.24 2.85
C PRO A 110 -5.41 -31.19 2.07
N GLU A 111 -5.04 -31.49 0.83
CA GLU A 111 -4.40 -30.55 -0.07
C GLU A 111 -5.40 -29.44 -0.47
N PRO A 112 -5.09 -28.14 -0.25
CA PRO A 112 -5.98 -27.07 -0.66
C PRO A 112 -5.96 -26.90 -2.19
N VAL A 113 -7.03 -26.34 -2.76
CA VAL A 113 -7.19 -26.24 -4.23
C VAL A 113 -6.08 -25.45 -4.91
N GLU A 114 -5.49 -24.48 -4.21
CA GLU A 114 -4.38 -23.65 -4.67
C GLU A 114 -3.01 -24.33 -4.57
N ALA A 115 -2.94 -25.55 -4.04
CA ALA A 115 -1.68 -26.30 -3.96
C ALA A 115 -1.19 -26.72 -5.36
N PRO A 116 0.13 -26.61 -5.66
CA PRO A 116 0.68 -27.02 -6.94
C PRO A 116 0.33 -28.47 -7.31
N GLU A 117 0.34 -29.38 -6.35
CA GLU A 117 0.07 -30.81 -6.58
C GLU A 117 -1.38 -31.03 -7.04
N VAL A 118 -2.33 -30.22 -6.56
CA VAL A 118 -3.72 -30.27 -7.01
C VAL A 118 -3.87 -29.68 -8.41
N GLN A 119 -3.16 -28.59 -8.71
CA GLN A 119 -3.17 -27.97 -10.03
C GLN A 119 -2.57 -28.90 -11.09
N ASP A 120 -1.47 -29.59 -10.75
CA ASP A 120 -0.79 -30.54 -11.64
C ASP A 120 -1.69 -31.72 -12.04
N MET A 121 -2.66 -32.11 -11.20
CA MET A 121 -3.64 -33.16 -11.52
C MET A 121 -4.53 -32.80 -12.73
N PHE A 122 -4.64 -31.53 -13.08
CA PHE A 122 -5.49 -31.04 -14.17
C PHE A 122 -4.69 -30.27 -15.24
N ALA A 123 -3.35 -30.32 -15.20
CA ALA A 123 -2.47 -29.51 -16.04
C ALA A 123 -2.59 -29.79 -17.55
N ASP A 124 -3.08 -30.98 -17.93
CA ASP A 124 -3.34 -31.35 -19.33
C ASP A 124 -4.46 -30.51 -19.96
N ASP A 125 -5.42 -30.06 -19.17
CA ASP A 125 -6.62 -29.36 -19.63
C ASP A 125 -6.73 -27.92 -19.10
N LEU A 126 -6.22 -27.66 -17.89
CA LEU A 126 -6.39 -26.39 -17.17
C LEU A 126 -5.04 -25.82 -16.74
N THR A 127 -4.87 -24.51 -16.90
CA THR A 127 -3.77 -23.76 -16.29
C THR A 127 -4.34 -22.84 -15.22
N PHE A 128 -3.79 -22.91 -14.01
CA PHE A 128 -4.25 -22.06 -12.90
C PHE A 128 -3.36 -20.85 -12.71
N SER A 129 -3.92 -19.78 -12.15
CA SER A 129 -3.17 -18.56 -11.82
C SER A 129 -3.69 -17.93 -10.54
N LEU A 130 -2.85 -17.90 -9.51
CA LEU A 130 -3.15 -17.27 -8.23
C LEU A 130 -2.61 -15.83 -8.20
N PRO A 131 -3.44 -14.82 -7.86
CA PRO A 131 -2.99 -13.43 -7.72
C PRO A 131 -1.80 -13.27 -6.77
N ARG A 132 -0.84 -12.42 -7.14
CA ARG A 132 0.30 -12.02 -6.29
C ARG A 132 0.09 -10.62 -5.72
N GLY A 133 0.74 -10.32 -4.59
CA GLY A 133 0.65 -8.99 -3.97
C GLY A 133 -0.66 -8.72 -3.21
N ILE A 134 -1.61 -9.64 -3.21
CA ILE A 134 -2.86 -9.56 -2.45
C ILE A 134 -3.13 -10.85 -1.68
N ASP A 135 -3.94 -10.77 -0.63
CA ASP A 135 -4.48 -11.92 0.07
C ASP A 135 -5.37 -12.76 -0.87
N TYR A 136 -5.07 -14.06 -0.99
CA TYR A 136 -6.01 -15.02 -1.56
C TYR A 136 -7.20 -15.25 -0.60
N VAL A 137 -6.90 -15.55 0.67
CA VAL A 137 -7.89 -15.66 1.75
C VAL A 137 -7.64 -14.56 2.76
N SER A 138 -8.38 -13.45 2.68
CA SER A 138 -8.18 -12.36 3.64
C SER A 138 -8.73 -12.71 5.01
N ARG A 139 -8.05 -12.22 6.07
CA ARG A 139 -8.55 -12.31 7.45
C ARG A 139 -9.79 -11.45 7.68
N ASN A 140 -9.98 -10.41 6.88
CA ASN A 140 -11.20 -9.60 6.93
C ASN A 140 -12.26 -10.25 6.02
N GLU A 141 -13.30 -10.83 6.62
CA GLU A 141 -14.39 -11.51 5.89
C GLU A 141 -15.16 -10.59 4.91
N ARG A 142 -14.99 -9.27 4.98
CA ARG A 142 -15.54 -8.31 4.02
C ARG A 142 -14.63 -8.09 2.80
N VAL A 143 -13.43 -8.66 2.78
CA VAL A 143 -12.43 -8.51 1.70
C VAL A 143 -12.27 -9.86 1.00
N HIS A 144 -12.86 -9.97 -0.19
CA HIS A 144 -12.87 -11.18 -1.01
C HIS A 144 -12.39 -10.88 -2.44
N ALA A 145 -11.32 -10.09 -2.58
CA ALA A 145 -10.79 -9.75 -3.90
C ALA A 145 -9.96 -10.87 -4.55
N GLY A 146 -9.56 -11.89 -3.80
CA GLY A 146 -8.68 -12.97 -4.27
C GLY A 146 -9.45 -14.21 -4.69
N SER A 147 -9.24 -14.65 -5.93
CA SER A 147 -9.74 -15.92 -6.48
C SER A 147 -8.60 -16.69 -7.14
N LEU A 148 -8.65 -18.01 -7.15
CA LEU A 148 -7.78 -18.81 -8.03
C LEU A 148 -8.41 -18.79 -9.43
N LEU A 149 -7.66 -18.37 -10.45
CA LEU A 149 -8.17 -18.32 -11.81
C LEU A 149 -7.90 -19.64 -12.51
N ALA A 150 -8.81 -20.10 -13.36
CA ALA A 150 -8.63 -21.28 -14.20
C ALA A 150 -8.77 -20.92 -15.68
N TRP A 151 -7.69 -21.11 -16.43
CA TRP A 151 -7.62 -20.93 -17.88
C TRP A 151 -7.76 -22.28 -18.57
N HIS A 152 -8.72 -22.40 -19.48
CA HIS A 152 -8.92 -23.58 -20.32
C HIS A 152 -8.47 -23.25 -21.76
N PRO A 153 -7.27 -23.70 -22.19
CA PRO A 153 -6.69 -23.31 -23.48
C PRO A 153 -7.53 -23.74 -24.69
N ALA A 154 -8.16 -24.91 -24.63
CA ALA A 154 -8.89 -25.48 -25.76
C ALA A 154 -10.11 -24.62 -26.14
N SER A 155 -10.94 -24.23 -25.16
CA SER A 155 -12.07 -23.31 -25.38
C SER A 155 -11.69 -21.83 -25.33
N ARG A 156 -10.43 -21.52 -25.02
CA ARG A 156 -9.92 -20.16 -24.80
C ARG A 156 -10.75 -19.38 -23.77
N THR A 157 -11.13 -20.06 -22.69
CA THR A 157 -12.00 -19.52 -21.66
C THR A 157 -11.26 -19.33 -20.35
N LEU A 158 -11.43 -18.15 -19.74
CA LEU A 158 -10.96 -17.86 -18.39
C LEU A 158 -12.14 -17.86 -17.42
N HIS A 159 -12.08 -18.75 -16.44
CA HIS A 159 -12.95 -18.72 -15.27
C HIS A 159 -12.30 -17.89 -14.17
N VAL A 160 -13.00 -16.86 -13.71
CA VAL A 160 -12.56 -15.97 -12.64
C VAL A 160 -13.76 -15.49 -11.84
N ASP A 161 -13.65 -15.49 -10.52
CA ASP A 161 -14.69 -14.95 -9.67
C ASP A 161 -14.44 -13.47 -9.41
N ASP A 162 -14.10 -13.09 -8.18
CA ASP A 162 -14.11 -11.68 -7.79
C ASP A 162 -12.88 -10.88 -8.19
N THR A 163 -11.74 -11.51 -8.51
CA THR A 163 -10.51 -10.77 -8.84
C THR A 163 -10.68 -9.85 -10.06
N ILE A 164 -11.31 -10.37 -11.11
CA ILE A 164 -11.54 -9.66 -12.38
C ILE A 164 -13.02 -9.75 -12.72
N ASN A 165 -13.67 -8.60 -12.85
CA ASN A 165 -15.09 -8.46 -13.05
C ASN A 165 -15.42 -7.72 -14.36
N LEU A 166 -16.68 -7.81 -14.77
CA LEU A 166 -17.28 -6.98 -15.81
C LEU A 166 -18.15 -5.88 -15.17
N MET A 167 -17.94 -4.62 -15.53
CA MET A 167 -18.73 -3.53 -14.98
C MET A 167 -20.19 -3.65 -15.44
N PRO A 168 -21.19 -3.76 -14.53
CA PRO A 168 -22.57 -3.84 -14.94
C PRO A 168 -23.01 -2.54 -15.62
N VAL A 169 -23.53 -2.64 -16.85
CA VAL A 169 -24.04 -1.48 -17.58
C VAL A 169 -25.48 -1.20 -17.16
N PRO A 170 -25.79 -0.01 -16.59
CA PRO A 170 -27.16 0.37 -16.26
C PRO A 170 -28.07 0.24 -17.48
N ARG A 171 -29.30 -0.27 -17.30
CA ARG A 171 -30.23 -0.55 -18.41
C ARG A 171 -30.42 0.63 -19.37
N LEU A 172 -30.49 1.86 -18.84
CA LEU A 172 -30.67 3.09 -19.62
C LEU A 172 -29.47 3.42 -20.52
N LEU A 173 -28.27 2.92 -20.19
CA LEU A 173 -27.01 3.25 -20.89
C LEU A 173 -26.55 2.15 -21.86
N ARG A 174 -27.26 1.02 -21.95
CA ARG A 174 -26.89 -0.11 -22.83
C ARG A 174 -26.88 0.25 -24.33
N GLY A 175 -27.68 1.24 -24.75
CA GLY A 175 -27.68 1.72 -26.13
C GLY A 175 -26.45 2.55 -26.51
N VAL A 176 -25.70 3.05 -25.52
CA VAL A 176 -24.52 3.92 -25.72
C VAL A 176 -23.22 3.17 -25.42
N PHE A 177 -23.23 2.29 -24.41
CA PHE A 177 -22.12 1.42 -24.05
C PHE A 177 -22.57 -0.04 -24.11
N PRO A 178 -22.54 -0.68 -25.29
CA PRO A 178 -23.15 -2.00 -25.47
C PRO A 178 -22.42 -3.11 -24.69
N ASN A 179 -21.12 -2.95 -24.41
CA ASN A 179 -20.30 -4.01 -23.80
C ASN A 179 -19.80 -3.64 -22.40
N PRO A 180 -19.97 -4.54 -21.40
CA PRO A 180 -19.48 -4.30 -20.04
C PRO A 180 -17.95 -4.36 -20.01
N ARG A 181 -17.30 -3.36 -19.41
CA ARG A 181 -15.83 -3.20 -19.40
C ARG A 181 -15.18 -4.07 -18.34
N VAL A 182 -13.97 -4.55 -18.59
CA VAL A 182 -13.15 -5.22 -17.56
C VAL A 182 -12.80 -4.24 -16.42
N PHE A 183 -12.93 -4.72 -15.19
CA PHE A 183 -12.66 -3.99 -13.96
C PHE A 183 -12.10 -4.93 -12.88
N LEU A 184 -11.30 -4.40 -11.94
CA LEU A 184 -10.69 -5.18 -10.85
C LEU A 184 -11.48 -4.97 -9.55
N HIS A 185 -11.56 -5.98 -8.68
CA HIS A 185 -12.42 -5.93 -7.48
C HIS A 185 -12.29 -4.60 -6.68
N PRO A 186 -13.40 -3.98 -6.23
CA PRO A 186 -13.34 -2.71 -5.50
C PRO A 186 -12.55 -2.79 -4.18
N THR A 187 -12.51 -3.97 -3.55
CA THR A 187 -11.82 -4.19 -2.28
C THR A 187 -10.34 -4.55 -2.42
N LEU A 188 -9.80 -4.51 -3.65
CA LEU A 188 -8.40 -4.79 -3.94
C LEU A 188 -7.42 -3.97 -3.07
N PRO A 189 -7.63 -2.66 -2.79
CA PRO A 189 -6.75 -1.90 -1.89
C PRO A 189 -6.71 -2.48 -0.46
N GLN A 190 -7.78 -3.10 0.00
CA GLN A 190 -7.87 -3.78 1.30
C GLN A 190 -7.38 -5.23 1.24
N ALA A 191 -7.06 -5.76 0.07
CA ALA A 191 -6.48 -7.09 -0.08
C ALA A 191 -4.95 -7.05 -0.19
N LEU A 192 -4.33 -5.88 -0.40
CA LEU A 192 -2.87 -5.75 -0.55
C LEU A 192 -2.11 -6.37 0.62
N LEU A 193 -1.12 -7.22 0.32
CA LEU A 193 -0.23 -7.77 1.34
C LEU A 193 0.53 -6.63 2.05
N PRO A 194 0.81 -6.76 3.36
CA PRO A 194 1.47 -5.72 4.16
C PRO A 194 2.99 -5.71 3.94
N GLN A 195 3.42 -5.64 2.68
CA GLN A 195 4.82 -5.67 2.27
C GLN A 195 5.08 -4.65 1.16
N ALA A 196 6.28 -4.08 1.14
CA ALA A 196 6.69 -3.19 0.05
C ALA A 196 6.77 -3.97 -1.26
N GLY A 197 6.15 -3.45 -2.32
CA GLY A 197 6.16 -4.07 -3.64
C GLY A 197 4.96 -4.97 -3.92
N ALA A 198 4.01 -5.11 -3.01
CA ALA A 198 2.72 -5.77 -3.24
C ALA A 198 2.01 -5.25 -4.52
N VAL A 199 2.04 -3.94 -4.77
CA VAL A 199 1.43 -3.36 -5.99
C VAL A 199 2.19 -3.75 -7.26
N ARG A 200 3.53 -3.82 -7.17
CA ARG A 200 4.38 -4.29 -8.27
C ARG A 200 4.14 -5.78 -8.54
N ASP A 201 4.10 -6.61 -7.50
CA ASP A 201 3.86 -8.04 -7.62
C ASP A 201 2.49 -8.33 -8.28
N PHE A 202 1.46 -7.56 -7.90
CA PHE A 202 0.13 -7.67 -8.51
C PHE A 202 0.12 -7.22 -9.98
N ARG A 203 0.86 -6.15 -10.32
CA ARG A 203 1.05 -5.69 -11.71
C ARG A 203 1.74 -6.75 -12.56
N ASP A 204 2.83 -7.32 -12.06
CA ASP A 204 3.63 -8.31 -12.78
C ASP A 204 2.83 -9.59 -12.98
N TRP A 205 2.05 -10.01 -11.96
CA TRP A 205 1.09 -11.09 -12.10
C TRP A 205 0.03 -10.79 -13.17
N LEU A 206 -0.57 -9.61 -13.19
CA LEU A 206 -1.55 -9.22 -14.21
C LEU A 206 -0.95 -9.23 -15.62
N GLN A 207 0.30 -8.79 -15.78
CA GLN A 207 1.01 -8.85 -17.06
C GLN A 207 1.24 -10.29 -17.50
N GLY A 208 1.67 -11.17 -16.58
CA GLY A 208 1.82 -12.60 -16.82
C GLY A 208 0.50 -13.26 -17.22
N LEU A 209 -0.58 -12.98 -16.50
CA LEU A 209 -1.92 -13.45 -16.83
C LEU A 209 -2.35 -13.00 -18.24
N ALA A 210 -2.13 -11.73 -18.57
CA ALA A 210 -2.46 -11.21 -19.89
C ALA A 210 -1.63 -11.85 -21.03
N GLY A 211 -0.44 -12.36 -20.72
CA GLY A 211 0.36 -13.19 -21.62
C GLY A 211 -0.19 -14.60 -21.75
N LEU A 212 -0.52 -15.25 -20.63
CA LEU A 212 -1.13 -16.59 -20.58
C LEU A 212 -2.44 -16.65 -21.37
N THR A 213 -3.27 -15.62 -21.24
CA THR A 213 -4.60 -15.55 -21.86
C THR A 213 -4.62 -14.63 -23.09
N ARG A 214 -3.52 -14.57 -23.86
CA ARG A 214 -3.40 -13.66 -25.02
C ARG A 214 -4.47 -13.90 -26.10
N ASP A 215 -4.90 -15.15 -26.23
CA ASP A 215 -5.86 -15.63 -27.22
C ASP A 215 -7.26 -15.82 -26.60
N LEU A 216 -7.55 -15.22 -25.44
CA LEU A 216 -8.83 -15.34 -24.74
C LEU A 216 -10.01 -15.00 -25.64
N ARG A 217 -10.99 -15.90 -25.69
CA ARG A 217 -12.29 -15.71 -26.33
C ARG A 217 -13.40 -15.43 -25.31
N TRP A 218 -13.42 -16.14 -24.19
CA TRP A 218 -14.48 -16.02 -23.20
C TRP A 218 -13.95 -15.68 -21.80
N LEU A 219 -14.61 -14.73 -21.13
CA LEU A 219 -14.43 -14.43 -19.71
C LEU A 219 -15.70 -14.80 -18.95
N CYS A 220 -15.60 -15.74 -18.02
CA CYS A 220 -16.67 -16.11 -17.09
C CYS A 220 -16.43 -15.43 -15.74
N ALA A 221 -17.12 -14.32 -15.45
CA ALA A 221 -16.99 -13.54 -14.21
C ALA A 221 -18.22 -13.68 -13.30
N ALA A 222 -18.04 -14.08 -12.03
CA ALA A 222 -19.12 -14.57 -11.14
C ALA A 222 -20.28 -13.60 -10.95
N HIS A 223 -19.98 -12.34 -10.67
CA HIS A 223 -20.98 -11.37 -10.25
C HIS A 223 -21.40 -10.40 -11.36
N SER A 224 -20.81 -10.56 -12.55
CA SER A 224 -20.79 -9.48 -13.53
C SER A 224 -21.15 -9.90 -14.95
N GLY A 225 -20.86 -11.14 -15.36
CA GLY A 225 -21.39 -11.72 -16.59
C GLY A 225 -20.43 -12.62 -17.36
N LEU A 226 -20.95 -13.16 -18.46
CA LEU A 226 -20.17 -13.86 -19.49
C LEU A 226 -19.93 -12.87 -20.64
N ARG A 227 -18.69 -12.73 -21.10
CA ARG A 227 -18.36 -11.85 -22.23
C ARG A 227 -17.39 -12.49 -23.21
N GLU A 228 -17.69 -12.29 -24.49
CA GLU A 228 -16.84 -12.65 -25.61
C GLU A 228 -15.85 -11.53 -25.94
N PHE A 229 -14.64 -11.89 -26.35
CA PHE A 229 -13.56 -10.98 -26.72
C PHE A 229 -12.97 -11.33 -28.10
N GLU A 230 -12.56 -10.29 -28.82
CA GLU A 230 -11.71 -10.44 -29.99
C GLU A 230 -10.24 -10.69 -29.57
N PRO A 231 -9.42 -11.35 -30.40
CA PRO A 231 -8.03 -11.65 -30.09
C PRO A 231 -7.25 -10.40 -29.61
N GLY A 232 -6.58 -10.49 -28.46
CA GLY A 232 -5.83 -9.40 -27.85
C GLY A 232 -6.67 -8.29 -27.17
N GLN A 233 -8.00 -8.25 -27.37
CA GLN A 233 -8.86 -7.23 -26.76
C GLN A 233 -8.84 -7.31 -25.23
N PHE A 234 -8.92 -8.52 -24.67
CA PHE A 234 -8.91 -8.74 -23.23
C PHE A 234 -7.63 -8.23 -22.57
N LYS A 235 -6.46 -8.50 -23.16
CA LYS A 235 -5.16 -7.99 -22.67
C LYS A 235 -5.16 -6.47 -22.57
N GLY A 236 -5.63 -5.78 -23.62
CA GLY A 236 -5.71 -4.33 -23.64
C GLY A 236 -6.64 -3.79 -22.54
N GLU A 237 -7.81 -4.39 -22.37
CA GLU A 237 -8.79 -3.99 -21.35
C GLU A 237 -8.33 -4.28 -19.91
N LEU A 238 -7.68 -5.42 -19.67
CA LEU A 238 -7.17 -5.80 -18.35
C LEU A 238 -6.08 -4.84 -17.87
N LEU A 239 -5.10 -4.54 -18.73
CA LEU A 239 -4.04 -3.58 -18.40
C LEU A 239 -4.60 -2.16 -18.24
N ALA A 240 -5.62 -1.79 -19.01
CA ALA A 240 -6.32 -0.52 -18.82
C ALA A 240 -7.11 -0.48 -17.50
N ALA A 241 -7.67 -1.60 -17.04
CA ALA A 241 -8.34 -1.69 -15.74
C ALA A 241 -7.35 -1.46 -14.58
N PHE A 242 -6.14 -2.03 -14.66
CA PHE A 242 -5.11 -1.80 -13.66
C PHE A 242 -4.66 -0.34 -13.57
N ARG A 243 -4.38 0.31 -14.72
CA ARG A 243 -3.97 1.73 -14.74
C ARG A 243 -4.96 2.66 -14.05
N ARG A 244 -6.26 2.33 -14.04
CA ARG A 244 -7.30 3.15 -13.36
C ARG A 244 -7.25 3.04 -11.84
N VAL A 245 -6.68 1.97 -11.29
CA VAL A 245 -6.63 1.72 -9.84
C VAL A 245 -5.22 1.82 -9.27
N GLU A 246 -4.20 1.90 -10.12
CA GLU A 246 -2.77 1.90 -9.75
C GLU A 246 -2.46 2.93 -8.66
N ASP A 247 -2.85 4.20 -8.83
CA ASP A 247 -2.62 5.25 -7.83
C ASP A 247 -3.32 4.96 -6.50
N LYS A 248 -4.53 4.39 -6.55
CA LYS A 248 -5.29 4.03 -5.35
C LYS A 248 -4.61 2.87 -4.62
N LEU A 249 -4.08 1.90 -5.36
CA LEU A 249 -3.33 0.79 -4.80
C LEU A 249 -2.00 1.25 -4.21
N ALA A 250 -1.25 2.11 -4.90
CA ALA A 250 0.00 2.69 -4.39
C ALA A 250 -0.22 3.45 -3.07
N LYS A 251 -1.28 4.26 -2.99
CA LYS A 251 -1.67 4.94 -1.75
C LYS A 251 -2.04 3.94 -0.64
N ALA A 252 -2.78 2.88 -0.98
CA ALA A 252 -3.18 1.86 0.00
C ALA A 252 -2.00 1.02 0.51
N GLU A 253 -1.06 0.66 -0.37
CA GLU A 253 0.19 0.00 0.00
C GLU A 253 1.01 0.87 0.94
N ALA A 254 1.16 2.16 0.62
CA ALA A 254 1.82 3.11 1.50
C ALA A 254 1.16 3.17 2.89
N ARG A 255 -0.19 3.16 2.96
CA ARG A 255 -0.93 3.11 4.24
C ARG A 255 -0.66 1.83 5.02
N ARG A 256 -0.68 0.67 4.36
CA ARG A 256 -0.55 -0.64 5.01
C ARG A 256 0.87 -0.93 5.49
N GLY A 257 1.87 -0.32 4.86
CA GLY A 257 3.25 -0.43 5.30
C GLY A 257 3.57 0.39 6.56
N VAL A 258 2.71 1.32 6.98
CA VAL A 258 2.95 2.16 8.16
C VAL A 258 2.87 1.32 9.43
N GLN A 259 3.99 1.23 10.14
CA GLN A 259 4.13 0.62 11.45
C GLN A 259 4.45 1.71 12.46
N ALA A 260 3.95 1.56 13.68
CA ALA A 260 4.31 2.38 14.81
C ALA A 260 5.22 1.58 15.75
N VAL A 261 6.30 2.20 16.21
CA VAL A 261 7.26 1.63 17.17
C VAL A 261 7.23 2.50 18.42
N ASP A 262 6.87 1.88 19.55
CA ASP A 262 6.89 2.54 20.85
C ASP A 262 8.27 2.33 21.49
N LEU A 263 8.89 3.44 21.89
CA LEU A 263 10.16 3.49 22.60
C LEU A 263 9.93 3.96 24.04
N GLN A 264 10.72 3.43 24.97
CA GLN A 264 10.71 3.82 26.37
C GLN A 264 12.10 3.70 26.99
N ALA A 265 12.54 4.76 27.68
CA ALA A 265 13.72 4.74 28.54
C ALA A 265 13.54 5.72 29.70
N GLY A 266 13.71 5.23 30.94
CA GLY A 266 13.51 6.02 32.15
C GLY A 266 12.13 6.69 32.16
N ARG A 267 12.13 8.03 32.19
CA ARG A 267 10.92 8.87 32.22
C ARG A 267 10.39 9.24 30.83
N LEU A 268 11.08 8.87 29.75
CA LEU A 268 10.69 9.22 28.38
C LEU A 268 9.98 8.07 27.68
N ARG A 269 8.97 8.42 26.90
CA ARG A 269 8.27 7.54 25.98
C ARG A 269 8.12 8.24 24.64
N ALA A 270 8.34 7.53 23.53
CA ALA A 270 8.17 8.07 22.19
C ALA A 270 7.45 7.07 21.29
N ARG A 271 6.71 7.56 20.31
CA ARG A 271 6.14 6.75 19.24
C ARG A 271 6.70 7.20 17.90
N VAL A 272 7.30 6.28 17.15
CA VAL A 272 7.90 6.53 15.84
C VAL A 272 7.15 5.76 14.75
N LEU A 273 6.81 6.42 13.66
CA LEU A 273 6.18 5.80 12.48
C LEU A 273 7.23 5.46 11.43
N THR A 274 7.05 4.35 10.73
CA THR A 274 7.86 4.04 9.53
C THR A 274 7.57 4.98 8.38
N PHE A 275 6.37 5.56 8.30
CA PHE A 275 6.09 6.63 7.35
C PHE A 275 6.82 7.90 7.76
N GLY A 276 7.66 8.41 6.86
CA GLY A 276 8.48 9.60 7.08
C GLY A 276 9.52 9.50 8.20
N GLY A 277 9.64 8.36 8.88
CA GLY A 277 10.39 8.26 10.14
C GLY A 277 9.84 9.19 11.21
N ILE A 278 8.53 9.43 11.20
CA ILE A 278 7.88 10.48 11.99
C ILE A 278 7.94 10.16 13.48
N VAL A 279 8.43 11.10 14.30
CA VAL A 279 8.17 11.11 15.75
C VAL A 279 6.75 11.62 15.95
N GLN A 280 5.81 10.70 16.16
CA GLN A 280 4.40 10.99 16.29
C GLN A 280 4.05 11.53 17.68
N ASP A 281 4.73 11.03 18.71
CA ASP A 281 4.50 11.39 20.11
C ASP A 281 5.83 11.31 20.89
N LEU A 282 6.01 12.21 21.84
CA LEU A 282 7.14 12.23 22.77
C LEU A 282 6.64 12.75 24.12
N ARG A 283 6.80 11.96 25.18
CA ARG A 283 6.25 12.22 26.51
C ARG A 283 7.30 12.09 27.58
N LEU A 284 7.19 12.92 28.60
CA LEU A 284 7.99 12.87 29.81
C LEU A 284 7.09 12.67 31.03
N ASP A 285 7.44 11.72 31.90
CA ASP A 285 6.68 11.46 33.12
C ASP A 285 6.60 12.72 34.02
N GLY A 286 5.40 13.02 34.49
CA GLY A 286 5.10 14.25 35.25
C GLY A 286 4.60 15.41 34.39
N ILE A 287 4.67 15.29 33.06
CA ILE A 287 4.10 16.23 32.09
C ILE A 287 2.89 15.57 31.43
N ASP A 288 1.75 16.26 31.42
CA ASP A 288 0.44 15.72 31.01
C ASP A 288 0.16 15.85 29.50
N HIS A 289 0.97 16.61 28.78
CA HIS A 289 0.88 16.85 27.35
C HIS A 289 2.12 16.33 26.60
N PRO A 290 2.02 16.06 25.29
CA PRO A 290 3.17 15.68 24.48
C PRO A 290 4.13 16.86 24.30
N LEU A 291 5.43 16.56 24.24
CA LEU A 291 6.51 17.54 24.02
C LEU A 291 6.67 17.93 22.54
N VAL A 292 6.03 17.18 21.64
CA VAL A 292 6.03 17.41 20.19
C VAL A 292 4.61 17.42 19.63
N LEU A 293 4.40 18.18 18.56
CA LEU A 293 3.16 18.13 17.79
C LEU A 293 3.11 16.88 16.91
N GLY A 294 1.94 16.26 16.84
CA GLY A 294 1.69 15.12 15.97
C GLY A 294 0.21 14.83 15.84
N HIS A 295 -0.14 13.99 14.84
CA HIS A 295 -1.50 13.51 14.65
C HIS A 295 -1.71 12.21 15.41
N PRO A 296 -2.81 12.05 16.17
CA PRO A 296 -3.11 10.79 16.85
C PRO A 296 -3.31 9.61 15.88
N ASP A 297 -3.89 9.86 14.70
CA ASP A 297 -4.09 8.86 13.66
C ASP A 297 -2.95 8.89 12.63
N PRO A 298 -2.15 7.80 12.49
CA PRO A 298 -1.12 7.69 11.46
C PRO A 298 -1.63 7.92 10.03
N ALA A 299 -2.91 7.61 9.76
CA ALA A 299 -3.47 7.79 8.42
C ALA A 299 -3.59 9.27 8.02
N THR A 300 -3.69 10.19 8.99
CA THR A 300 -3.79 11.63 8.72
C THR A 300 -2.54 12.16 8.03
N TYR A 301 -1.34 11.69 8.41
CA TYR A 301 -0.07 12.09 7.79
C TYR A 301 0.01 11.78 6.29
N LEU A 302 -0.77 10.81 5.81
CA LEU A 302 -0.79 10.41 4.38
C LEU A 302 -1.61 11.37 3.52
N THR A 303 -2.42 12.22 4.15
CA THR A 303 -3.32 13.17 3.49
C THR A 303 -3.07 14.62 3.90
N ASP A 304 -2.32 14.85 4.97
CA ASP A 304 -2.04 16.16 5.50
C ASP A 304 -1.19 16.99 4.51
N PRO A 305 -1.60 18.22 4.15
CA PRO A 305 -0.74 19.14 3.43
C PRO A 305 0.53 19.51 4.21
N PHE A 306 0.53 19.46 5.55
CA PHE A 306 1.70 19.72 6.40
C PHE A 306 2.58 18.47 6.59
N ARG A 307 3.13 17.99 5.46
CA ARG A 307 3.80 16.69 5.30
C ARG A 307 5.08 16.45 6.11
N HIS A 308 5.56 17.44 6.87
CA HIS A 308 6.86 17.40 7.54
C HIS A 308 6.78 17.36 9.07
N VAL A 309 5.59 17.44 9.68
CA VAL A 309 5.44 17.46 11.14
C VAL A 309 6.02 16.18 11.77
N GLY A 310 7.12 16.34 12.52
CA GLY A 310 7.82 15.24 13.19
C GLY A 310 8.63 14.33 12.26
N ALA A 311 8.68 14.61 10.95
CA ALA A 311 9.28 13.73 9.96
C ALA A 311 10.81 13.85 9.89
N LEU A 312 11.45 12.79 9.41
CA LEU A 312 12.81 12.87 8.87
C LEU A 312 12.78 13.47 7.47
N VAL A 313 13.61 14.46 7.25
CA VAL A 313 13.68 15.22 6.00
C VAL A 313 14.96 14.89 5.26
N GLY A 314 14.84 14.71 3.94
CA GLY A 314 15.97 14.37 3.06
C GLY A 314 15.53 14.21 1.60
N ARG A 315 16.46 14.13 0.65
CA ARG A 315 17.93 14.08 0.83
C ARG A 315 18.57 15.42 1.19
N TYR A 316 17.86 16.53 0.99
CA TYR A 316 18.34 17.87 1.32
C TYR A 316 17.25 18.66 2.04
N ALA A 317 17.48 18.97 3.31
CA ALA A 317 16.59 19.77 4.13
C ALA A 317 16.62 21.25 3.73
N ASN A 318 15.46 21.90 3.85
CA ASN A 318 15.21 23.28 3.43
C ASN A 318 15.33 23.45 1.90
N ARG A 319 15.64 24.65 1.42
CA ARG A 319 15.47 25.06 0.02
C ARG A 319 16.76 24.99 -0.79
N ILE A 320 16.63 24.58 -2.04
CA ILE A 320 17.62 24.78 -3.10
C ILE A 320 17.03 25.74 -4.14
N ALA A 321 17.68 26.90 -4.28
CA ALA A 321 17.23 27.98 -5.16
C ALA A 321 17.14 27.52 -6.62
N GLY A 322 16.02 27.81 -7.27
CA GLY A 322 15.79 27.48 -8.68
C GLY A 322 15.75 25.97 -8.97
N ALA A 323 15.61 25.13 -7.93
CA ALA A 323 15.62 23.68 -8.03
C ALA A 323 16.79 23.15 -8.89
N ARG A 324 17.98 23.74 -8.71
CA ARG A 324 19.13 23.42 -9.57
C ARG A 324 20.42 23.42 -8.78
N ILE A 325 21.25 22.41 -9.03
CA ILE A 325 22.58 22.32 -8.47
C ILE A 325 23.62 22.17 -9.59
N ARG A 326 24.84 22.62 -9.31
CA ARG A 326 26.00 22.35 -10.15
C ARG A 326 26.98 21.49 -9.35
N LEU A 327 27.25 20.28 -9.83
CA LEU A 327 28.14 19.33 -9.18
C LEU A 327 29.11 18.75 -10.21
N SER A 328 30.41 18.80 -9.91
CA SER A 328 31.46 18.32 -10.82
C SER A 328 31.34 18.86 -12.25
N GLY A 329 31.00 20.15 -12.39
CA GLY A 329 30.83 20.83 -13.68
C GLY A 329 29.51 20.56 -14.41
N ARG A 330 28.69 19.61 -13.95
CA ARG A 330 27.39 19.28 -14.54
C ARG A 330 26.26 19.98 -13.80
N VAL A 331 25.25 20.40 -14.55
CA VAL A 331 24.00 20.96 -14.01
C VAL A 331 23.02 19.82 -13.83
N HIS A 332 22.39 19.77 -12.65
CA HIS A 332 21.29 18.87 -12.35
C HIS A 332 20.07 19.70 -12.01
N ASP A 333 19.00 19.50 -12.76
CA ASP A 333 17.67 20.02 -12.43
C ASP A 333 17.01 19.06 -11.41
N LEU A 334 16.52 19.63 -10.32
CA LEU A 334 15.84 18.96 -9.23
C LEU A 334 14.32 19.16 -9.35
N ASP A 335 13.57 18.41 -8.55
CA ASP A 335 12.13 18.59 -8.43
C ASP A 335 11.78 19.95 -7.81
N ALA A 336 11.06 20.78 -8.55
CA ALA A 336 10.58 22.09 -8.10
C ALA A 336 9.20 21.95 -7.45
N ASN A 337 9.18 21.59 -6.16
CA ASN A 337 7.95 21.34 -5.40
C ASN A 337 7.45 22.55 -4.61
N GLU A 338 8.19 23.65 -4.57
CA GLU A 338 7.77 24.90 -3.94
C GLU A 338 8.10 26.10 -4.84
N GLY A 339 7.15 26.45 -5.70
CA GLY A 339 7.37 27.47 -6.73
C GLY A 339 8.58 27.10 -7.61
N PRO A 340 9.59 27.97 -7.76
CA PRO A 340 10.79 27.65 -8.54
C PRO A 340 11.83 26.84 -7.77
N ASN A 341 11.63 26.56 -6.48
CA ASN A 341 12.65 25.98 -5.59
C ASN A 341 12.37 24.50 -5.31
N CYS A 342 13.44 23.77 -4.93
CA CYS A 342 13.32 22.43 -4.38
C CYS A 342 13.37 22.52 -2.85
N LEU A 343 12.27 22.18 -2.19
CA LEU A 343 12.13 22.17 -0.74
C LEU A 343 12.16 20.73 -0.21
N HIS A 344 12.94 20.50 0.85
CA HIS A 344 12.93 19.25 1.63
C HIS A 344 13.20 17.97 0.82
N GLY A 345 13.93 18.09 -0.29
CA GLY A 345 14.31 16.97 -1.15
C GLY A 345 13.33 16.65 -2.28
N GLY A 346 12.28 17.46 -2.45
CA GLY A 346 11.31 17.33 -3.54
C GLY A 346 9.98 16.71 -3.11
N THR A 347 9.08 16.54 -4.07
CA THR A 347 7.70 16.03 -3.89
C THR A 347 7.67 14.64 -3.26
N ASP A 348 8.68 13.81 -3.54
CA ASP A 348 8.84 12.45 -3.01
C ASP A 348 10.06 12.32 -2.08
N GLY A 349 10.33 13.36 -1.30
CA GLY A 349 11.40 13.40 -0.31
C GLY A 349 11.20 12.42 0.86
N ALA A 350 12.20 12.32 1.73
CA ALA A 350 12.25 11.30 2.78
C ALA A 350 11.07 11.32 3.78
N SER A 351 10.44 12.49 3.97
CA SER A 351 9.35 12.70 4.93
C SER A 351 8.03 12.07 4.49
N VAL A 352 7.88 11.73 3.21
CA VAL A 352 6.65 11.13 2.66
C VAL A 352 6.86 9.69 2.19
N ARG A 353 7.97 9.09 2.59
CA ARG A 353 8.38 7.74 2.17
C ARG A 353 8.27 6.76 3.32
N LEU A 354 8.07 5.49 2.98
CA LEU A 354 8.08 4.42 3.96
C LEU A 354 9.51 3.95 4.24
N TRP A 355 9.96 4.15 5.47
CA TRP A 355 11.24 3.67 5.95
C TRP A 355 11.15 2.22 6.41
N ARG A 356 12.22 1.46 6.20
CA ARG A 356 12.34 0.07 6.67
C ARG A 356 12.96 0.05 8.07
N ILE A 357 12.36 -0.65 9.02
CA ILE A 357 13.01 -0.94 10.30
C ILE A 357 14.15 -1.92 10.06
N THR A 358 15.38 -1.53 10.38
CA THR A 358 16.55 -2.41 10.32
C THR A 358 16.97 -2.92 11.70
N ARG A 359 16.58 -2.20 12.75
CA ARG A 359 16.77 -2.59 14.14
C ARG A 359 15.68 -1.97 15.01
N ALA A 360 15.18 -2.73 15.99
CA ALA A 360 14.30 -2.21 17.03
C ALA A 360 14.73 -2.77 18.39
N ALA A 361 14.68 -1.93 19.41
CA ALA A 361 14.92 -2.20 20.81
C ALA A 361 13.89 -1.42 21.64
N PRO A 362 13.69 -1.73 22.93
CA PRO A 362 12.74 -1.02 23.78
C PRO A 362 12.99 0.50 23.85
N ASP A 363 14.24 0.94 23.71
CA ASP A 363 14.68 2.33 23.85
C ASP A 363 15.16 2.96 22.54
N ALA A 364 15.25 2.22 21.44
CA ALA A 364 15.75 2.73 20.17
C ALA A 364 15.17 2.02 18.93
N VAL A 365 15.06 2.75 17.83
CA VAL A 365 14.75 2.21 16.50
C VAL A 365 15.72 2.74 15.45
N THR A 366 16.21 1.86 14.58
CA THR A 366 16.96 2.24 13.38
C THR A 366 16.11 1.99 12.15
N LEU A 367 15.96 3.05 11.35
CA LEU A 367 15.23 3.10 10.11
C LEU A 367 16.20 3.28 8.93
N ALA A 368 15.88 2.67 7.80
CA ALA A 368 16.62 2.82 6.55
C ALA A 368 15.70 3.26 5.40
N LEU A 369 16.20 4.17 4.56
CA LEU A 369 15.57 4.57 3.31
C LEU A 369 16.61 4.59 2.19
N ASP A 370 16.29 3.88 1.12
CA ASP A 370 17.09 3.85 -0.09
C ASP A 370 16.47 4.82 -1.11
N PHE A 371 17.30 5.65 -1.73
CA PHE A 371 16.89 6.36 -2.93
C PHE A 371 17.77 6.02 -4.13
N ALA A 372 17.15 5.99 -5.30
CA ALA A 372 17.78 5.63 -6.56
C ALA A 372 18.70 6.74 -7.07
N ASP A 373 19.46 6.40 -8.12
CA ASP A 373 20.20 7.39 -8.88
C ASP A 373 19.24 8.27 -9.71
N GLY A 374 19.41 9.60 -9.65
CA GLY A 374 18.59 10.56 -10.38
C GLY A 374 17.23 10.83 -9.74
N GLU A 375 16.93 10.22 -8.59
CA GLU A 375 15.67 10.42 -7.87
C GLU A 375 15.53 11.88 -7.43
N MET A 376 14.41 12.51 -7.77
CA MET A 376 14.17 13.96 -7.61
C MET A 376 15.25 14.86 -8.23
N GLY A 377 15.99 14.34 -9.21
CA GLY A 377 17.10 15.01 -9.89
C GLY A 377 18.45 14.90 -9.19
N PHE A 378 18.50 14.32 -7.98
CA PHE A 378 19.75 14.18 -7.23
C PHE A 378 20.62 13.07 -7.85
N PRO A 379 21.90 13.35 -8.16
CA PRO A 379 22.80 12.32 -8.65
C PRO A 379 23.16 11.33 -7.54
N GLY A 380 23.39 10.07 -7.90
CA GLY A 380 23.89 9.02 -7.02
C GLY A 380 22.77 8.30 -6.30
N ALA A 381 22.84 6.97 -6.27
CA ALA A 381 22.05 6.20 -5.33
C ALA A 381 22.57 6.49 -3.91
N MET A 382 21.67 6.61 -2.94
CA MET A 382 21.99 6.91 -1.54
C MET A 382 21.16 6.02 -0.63
N GLN A 383 21.80 5.50 0.40
CA GLN A 383 21.11 4.92 1.55
C GLN A 383 21.22 5.89 2.72
N ALA A 384 20.08 6.26 3.30
CA ALA A 384 19.98 7.01 4.54
C ALA A 384 19.61 6.06 5.69
N LEU A 385 20.27 6.22 6.83
CA LEU A 385 19.99 5.55 8.09
C LEU A 385 19.65 6.58 9.14
N ALA A 386 18.60 6.32 9.93
CA ALA A 386 18.20 7.15 11.05
C ALA A 386 18.01 6.30 12.29
N THR A 387 18.76 6.58 13.35
CA THR A 387 18.55 5.95 14.65
C THR A 387 17.94 6.96 15.61
N LEU A 388 16.73 6.66 16.08
CA LEU A 388 16.03 7.43 17.09
C LEU A 388 16.11 6.65 18.41
N SER A 389 16.61 7.28 19.47
CA SER A 389 16.82 6.62 20.75
C SER A 389 16.45 7.50 21.94
N LEU A 390 15.92 6.86 22.98
CA LEU A 390 15.69 7.44 24.29
C LEU A 390 16.78 6.97 25.25
N GLY A 391 17.13 7.80 26.21
CA GLY A 391 18.16 7.46 27.18
C GLY A 391 18.26 8.47 28.30
N ASP A 392 19.36 8.38 29.03
CA ASP A 392 19.77 9.32 30.06
C ASP A 392 21.20 9.77 29.75
N HIS A 393 21.43 11.07 29.77
CA HIS A 393 22.75 11.67 29.61
C HIS A 393 23.03 12.54 30.82
N ASP A 394 23.96 12.10 31.66
CA ASP A 394 24.38 12.78 32.90
C ASP A 394 23.21 13.14 33.84
N GLY A 395 22.25 12.21 34.00
CA GLY A 395 21.06 12.40 34.84
C GLY A 395 19.94 13.21 34.17
N THR A 396 20.09 13.52 32.88
CA THR A 396 19.09 14.24 32.08
C THR A 396 18.46 13.29 31.08
N ALA A 397 17.13 13.19 31.09
CA ALA A 397 16.42 12.39 30.11
C ALA A 397 16.68 12.93 28.69
N SER A 398 17.09 12.06 27.78
CA SER A 398 17.58 12.45 26.45
C SER A 398 16.81 11.74 25.33
N PHE A 399 16.42 12.49 24.31
CA PHE A 399 16.01 11.97 23.01
C PHE A 399 17.09 12.31 21.98
N SER A 400 17.59 11.31 21.27
CA SER A 400 18.67 11.45 20.30
C SER A 400 18.24 10.98 18.92
N VAL A 401 18.67 11.74 17.90
CA VAL A 401 18.48 11.39 16.48
C VAL A 401 19.83 11.38 15.80
N ALA A 402 20.30 10.20 15.42
CA ALA A 402 21.53 10.02 14.65
C ALA A 402 21.20 9.74 13.18
N LEU A 403 21.66 10.60 12.29
CA LEU A 403 21.41 10.52 10.84
C LEU A 403 22.72 10.23 10.10
N GLN A 404 22.70 9.22 9.25
CA GLN A 404 23.84 8.79 8.45
C GLN A 404 23.41 8.56 7.00
N ALA A 405 24.32 8.78 6.06
CA ALA A 405 24.05 8.46 4.66
C ALA A 405 25.32 8.01 3.94
N THR A 406 25.14 7.09 3.00
CA THR A 406 26.19 6.63 2.08
C THR A 406 25.69 6.72 0.65
N ALA A 407 26.50 7.27 -0.26
CA ALA A 407 26.13 7.47 -1.65
C ALA A 407 27.15 6.84 -2.61
N THR A 408 26.69 6.42 -3.79
CA THR A 408 27.53 5.75 -4.81
C THR A 408 28.37 6.71 -5.65
N ARG A 409 28.07 8.02 -5.59
CA ARG A 409 28.85 9.10 -6.21
C ARG A 409 28.61 10.42 -5.46
N PRO A 410 29.41 11.47 -5.70
CA PRO A 410 29.20 12.77 -5.08
C PRO A 410 27.76 13.27 -5.26
N THR A 411 27.15 13.72 -4.18
CA THR A 411 25.78 14.27 -4.13
C THR A 411 25.60 15.17 -2.92
N PRO A 412 24.72 16.19 -2.97
CA PRO A 412 24.29 16.88 -1.77
C PRO A 412 23.59 15.92 -0.80
N CYS A 413 23.85 16.10 0.49
CA CYS A 413 23.19 15.39 1.58
C CYS A 413 23.05 16.35 2.77
N ASN A 414 21.83 16.65 3.16
CA ASN A 414 21.50 17.45 4.33
C ASN A 414 20.24 16.87 4.96
N LEU A 415 20.40 15.99 5.95
CA LEU A 415 19.28 15.32 6.62
C LEU A 415 18.96 16.03 7.94
N THR A 416 17.68 16.06 8.32
CA THR A 416 17.27 16.58 9.63
C THR A 416 16.01 15.87 10.15
N HIS A 417 15.72 16.05 11.43
CA HIS A 417 14.42 15.75 12.03
C HIS A 417 13.62 17.05 12.16
N HIS A 418 12.40 17.05 11.63
CA HIS A 418 11.52 18.22 11.54
C HIS A 418 10.48 18.23 12.66
N GLY A 419 10.94 18.09 13.90
CA GLY A 419 10.10 18.11 15.10
C GLY A 419 9.58 19.51 15.41
N TYR A 420 8.29 19.61 15.70
CA TYR A 420 7.67 20.83 16.23
C TYR A 420 7.47 20.64 17.73
N TRP A 421 8.13 21.45 18.54
CA TRP A 421 8.19 21.28 19.98
C TRP A 421 7.22 22.23 20.68
N THR A 422 6.47 21.71 21.65
CA THR A 422 5.66 22.52 22.56
C THR A 422 5.89 22.01 23.98
N LEU A 423 6.43 22.87 24.83
CA LEU A 423 6.70 22.60 26.23
C LEU A 423 5.57 23.11 27.12
N SER A 424 4.52 23.68 26.53
CA SER A 424 3.31 24.15 27.19
C SER A 424 2.08 23.55 26.49
N PRO A 425 0.99 23.24 27.23
CA PRO A 425 -0.24 22.75 26.62
C PRO A 425 -0.89 23.80 25.71
N ASP A 426 -0.67 25.09 25.98
CA ASP A 426 -1.28 26.22 25.27
C ASP A 426 -0.46 26.71 24.06
N GLY A 427 0.60 25.98 23.70
CA GLY A 427 1.49 26.28 22.58
C GLY A 427 2.77 27.01 22.97
N ALA A 428 3.57 27.37 21.96
CA ALA A 428 4.94 27.86 22.15
C ALA A 428 5.08 29.39 22.30
N ALA A 429 4.00 30.17 22.32
CA ALA A 429 4.12 31.64 22.34
C ALA A 429 4.89 32.16 23.56
N ASP A 430 4.64 31.58 24.73
CA ASP A 430 5.26 31.96 26.01
C ASP A 430 6.55 31.19 26.32
N GLN A 431 6.99 30.32 25.42
CA GLN A 431 8.27 29.62 25.54
C GLN A 431 9.43 30.60 25.44
N MET A 432 10.40 30.45 26.35
CA MET A 432 11.56 31.32 26.50
C MET A 432 12.75 30.71 25.76
N LEU A 433 12.98 31.14 24.53
CA LEU A 433 14.03 30.63 23.68
C LEU A 433 15.33 31.42 23.86
N ARG A 434 16.45 30.71 23.97
CA ARG A 434 17.82 31.22 23.80
C ARG A 434 18.54 30.40 22.72
N ILE A 435 19.20 31.06 21.79
CA ILE A 435 19.99 30.42 20.72
C ILE A 435 21.44 30.88 20.85
N ASP A 436 22.38 29.93 20.85
CA ASP A 436 23.82 30.19 20.91
C ASP A 436 24.37 30.51 19.50
N ALA A 437 23.94 31.67 18.98
CA ALA A 437 24.33 32.16 17.65
C ALA A 437 24.44 33.68 17.60
N ASP A 438 25.58 34.16 17.10
CA ASP A 438 25.81 35.59 16.83
C ASP A 438 25.40 36.02 15.41
N ARG A 439 25.08 35.06 14.54
CA ARG A 439 24.71 35.30 13.14
C ARG A 439 23.54 34.43 12.68
N TYR A 440 22.85 34.89 11.64
CA TYR A 440 21.76 34.16 10.99
C TYR A 440 21.80 34.38 9.46
N LEU A 441 21.01 33.60 8.73
CA LEU A 441 20.82 33.76 7.29
C LEU A 441 19.57 34.61 7.03
N PRO A 442 19.70 35.92 6.73
CA PRO A 442 18.58 36.68 6.20
C PRO A 442 18.16 36.11 4.84
N VAL A 443 16.87 36.13 4.56
CA VAL A 443 16.27 35.53 3.36
C VAL A 443 15.42 36.54 2.59
N ASN A 444 15.22 36.29 1.30
CA ASN A 444 14.26 37.03 0.47
C ASN A 444 12.83 36.49 0.65
N ASP A 445 11.86 37.06 -0.09
CA ASP A 445 10.45 36.65 -0.06
C ASP A 445 10.21 35.18 -0.48
N ALA A 446 11.14 34.58 -1.21
CA ALA A 446 11.13 33.16 -1.58
C ALA A 446 11.87 32.27 -0.56
N LEU A 447 12.23 32.84 0.61
CA LEU A 447 12.95 32.19 1.70
C LEU A 447 14.32 31.63 1.28
N ILE A 448 14.95 32.25 0.28
CA ILE A 448 16.32 31.95 -0.16
C ILE A 448 17.29 32.92 0.54
N PRO A 449 18.42 32.44 1.10
CA PRO A 449 19.42 33.29 1.72
C PRO A 449 19.90 34.43 0.80
N LEU A 450 20.03 35.63 1.35
CA LEU A 450 20.55 36.78 0.64
C LEU A 450 22.05 36.62 0.31
N PRO A 451 22.56 37.27 -0.76
CA PRO A 451 23.97 37.14 -1.16
C PRO A 451 24.99 37.62 -0.11
N ASP A 452 24.59 38.50 0.81
CA ASP A 452 25.41 39.07 1.88
C ASP A 452 25.30 38.33 3.23
N ALA A 453 24.53 37.22 3.27
CA ALA A 453 24.46 36.34 4.43
C ALA A 453 25.82 35.63 4.70
N PRO A 454 26.14 35.26 5.96
CA PRO A 454 25.35 35.47 7.17
C PRO A 454 25.48 36.89 7.76
N ALA A 455 24.42 37.38 8.42
CA ALA A 455 24.37 38.70 9.05
C ALA A 455 24.39 38.60 10.59
N PRO A 456 24.89 39.61 11.32
CA PRO A 456 24.87 39.62 12.78
C PRO A 456 23.44 39.69 13.32
N VAL A 457 23.16 39.00 14.43
CA VAL A 457 21.85 39.08 15.11
C VAL A 457 21.69 40.37 15.93
N THR A 458 22.80 40.98 16.34
CA THR A 458 22.82 42.17 17.24
C THR A 458 21.94 43.29 16.70
N GLY A 459 21.03 43.79 17.53
CA GLY A 459 20.12 44.88 17.17
C GLY A 459 18.96 44.48 16.24
N THR A 460 18.79 43.19 15.97
CA THR A 460 17.70 42.65 15.15
C THR A 460 16.68 41.89 16.01
N ARG A 461 15.50 41.61 15.44
CA ARG A 461 14.50 40.72 16.05
C ARG A 461 14.94 39.25 16.17
N PHE A 462 16.08 38.89 15.59
CA PHE A 462 16.65 37.54 15.61
C PHE A 462 17.71 37.37 16.72
N ASP A 463 17.92 38.38 17.56
CA ASP A 463 18.80 38.29 18.72
C ASP A 463 18.14 37.49 19.86
N PHE A 464 18.45 36.20 19.89
CA PHE A 464 18.04 35.24 20.92
C PHE A 464 19.22 34.81 21.79
N ARG A 465 20.33 35.55 21.83
CA ARG A 465 21.50 35.19 22.67
C ARG A 465 21.19 35.25 24.16
N THR A 466 20.21 36.08 24.52
CA THR A 466 19.54 36.08 25.83
C THR A 466 18.14 35.53 25.68
N ALA A 467 17.72 34.71 26.67
CA ALA A 467 16.42 34.07 26.67
C ALA A 467 15.28 35.11 26.61
N ARG A 468 14.33 34.92 25.70
CA ARG A 468 13.18 35.80 25.48
C ARG A 468 11.98 35.01 24.97
N PRO A 469 10.74 35.50 25.16
CA PRO A 469 9.57 34.81 24.64
C PRO A 469 9.61 34.76 23.10
N LEU A 470 9.13 33.66 22.54
CA LEU A 470 8.93 33.51 21.10
C LEU A 470 7.90 34.52 20.57
N GLY A 471 6.77 34.66 21.26
CA GLY A 471 5.64 35.50 20.85
C GLY A 471 5.13 35.17 19.44
N ASP A 472 4.42 36.12 18.83
CA ASP A 472 3.92 36.00 17.44
C ASP A 472 4.99 36.34 16.39
N ALA A 473 6.27 36.12 16.70
CA ALA A 473 7.36 36.62 15.86
C ALA A 473 7.27 36.08 14.43
N GLY A 474 6.84 34.83 14.21
CA GLY A 474 6.87 34.20 12.89
C GLY A 474 8.32 34.04 12.41
N LEU A 475 8.98 32.96 12.85
CA LEU A 475 10.38 32.70 12.59
C LEU A 475 10.52 31.50 11.64
N ASP A 476 11.04 31.74 10.44
CA ASP A 476 11.49 30.70 9.50
C ASP A 476 12.88 31.05 8.96
N HIS A 477 13.89 31.03 9.84
CA HIS A 477 15.26 31.47 9.55
C HIS A 477 16.28 30.45 10.07
N CYS A 478 17.47 30.47 9.46
CA CYS A 478 18.59 29.63 9.88
C CYS A 478 19.57 30.43 10.74
N TRP A 479 19.81 30.00 11.98
CA TRP A 479 20.87 30.54 12.84
C TRP A 479 22.18 29.81 12.61
N CYS A 480 23.28 30.56 12.49
CA CYS A 480 24.61 30.01 12.28
C CYS A 480 25.26 29.72 13.64
N LEU A 481 25.15 28.48 14.09
CA LEU A 481 25.71 28.07 15.39
C LEU A 481 27.25 28.11 15.35
N ALA A 482 27.88 27.50 14.33
CA ALA A 482 29.34 27.32 14.25
C ALA A 482 29.90 27.65 12.87
N ASP A 483 31.21 27.89 12.80
CA ASP A 483 31.94 28.10 11.54
C ASP A 483 32.28 26.79 10.79
N GLY A 484 32.06 25.63 11.42
CA GLY A 484 32.37 24.34 10.82
C GLY A 484 31.93 23.14 11.65
N HIS A 485 32.27 21.94 11.16
CA HIS A 485 31.98 20.69 11.83
C HIS A 485 32.77 20.56 13.14
N GLY A 486 32.12 19.99 14.16
CA GLY A 486 32.71 19.80 15.48
C GLY A 486 31.93 18.78 16.31
N PRO A 487 32.34 18.58 17.59
CA PRO A 487 31.60 17.71 18.50
C PRO A 487 30.20 18.26 18.79
N LEU A 488 29.33 17.40 19.31
CA LEU A 488 28.01 17.80 19.79
C LEU A 488 28.17 18.89 20.86
N ARG A 489 27.32 19.90 20.78
CA ARG A 489 27.27 21.02 21.72
C ARG A 489 25.86 21.56 21.82
N GLN A 490 25.58 22.28 22.89
CA GLN A 490 24.31 22.97 23.04
C GLN A 490 24.18 24.07 21.97
N GLY A 491 23.10 24.03 21.18
CA GLY A 491 22.81 25.05 20.17
C GLY A 491 21.70 26.02 20.58
N ALA A 492 20.77 25.55 21.41
CA ALA A 492 19.66 26.33 21.92
C ALA A 492 19.23 25.83 23.32
N ASP A 493 18.43 26.63 23.99
CA ASP A 493 17.76 26.35 25.26
C ASP A 493 16.34 26.90 25.14
N ASP A 494 15.35 26.10 25.49
CA ASP A 494 13.95 26.49 25.45
C ASP A 494 13.27 26.02 26.74
N ARG A 495 12.41 26.86 27.31
CA ARG A 495 11.83 26.67 28.64
C ARG A 495 10.40 27.15 28.68
N ALA A 496 9.55 26.46 29.44
CA ALA A 496 8.17 26.85 29.66
C ALA A 496 7.86 26.90 31.16
N ARG A 497 7.57 28.10 31.66
CA ARG A 497 7.23 28.30 33.08
C ARG A 497 5.99 27.51 33.51
N ALA A 498 5.01 27.34 32.61
CA ALA A 498 3.75 26.67 32.90
C ALA A 498 3.91 25.18 33.22
N SER A 499 4.84 24.49 32.54
CA SER A 499 5.13 23.07 32.74
C SER A 499 6.30 22.81 33.69
N GLY A 500 7.12 23.82 33.98
CA GLY A 500 8.33 23.69 34.79
C GLY A 500 9.48 23.02 34.06
N LEU A 501 9.42 22.95 32.73
CA LEU A 501 10.46 22.45 31.82
C LEU A 501 11.47 23.53 31.42
#